data_AF-A0AAD1E9K5-F1
#
_entry.id   AF-A0AAD1E9K5-F1
#
_cell.length_a   1.000
_cell.length_b   1.000
_cell.length_c   1.000
_cell.angle_alpha   90.00
_cell.angle_beta   90.00
_cell.angle_gamma   90.00
#
_symmetry.space_group_name_H-M   'P 1'
#
loop_
_entity.id
_entity.type
_entity.pdbx_description
1 polymer ?
#
loop_
_entity_poly.entity_id
_entity_poly.type
_entity_poly.pdbx_seq_one_letter_code
_entity_poly.pdbx_strand_id
1 'polypeptide(L)'
;MRIALNARILQSPRTGIGHYVAELASALVTEQGLELSLFHGWGWSPELPAAAMPGYSQVAPWLRQIPGAYQARRWLEQRRFDQGQPAAIDLYHEPSLWPLEFEGPTVMTLHDLTHLHYPSTQPPARLKEIERRLGAGVEQARLILTDSQFIADEAQDYFGLPRDRFVVAPLGVAPRFHPRGHAELEHSLAVHGLQPQGYFLCVGTLEPRKNLSQALQAHEQLPPALRQRYPLLIVGMAGWEQGQFSDTLQKALASGHVRLLGYLPDEQVAQLVAGARALIFPSLYEGFGLPVLEAMASGTPVVVTRRSAMPEVAGMAGNYVEPGDVHGLNSTMLRLIDDEPHWQACREAGLQQAGRFSWRHCAQITARTYRQAIGG
;
A
#
# COMPACT_ATOMS: atom_id res chain seq x y z
N MET A 1 26.87 3.70 9.58
CA MET A 1 26.52 3.09 8.29
C MET A 1 25.86 4.14 7.42
N ARG A 2 26.36 4.36 6.21
CA ARG A 2 25.86 5.30 5.24
C ARG A 2 25.02 4.56 4.21
N ILE A 3 23.72 4.79 4.21
CA ILE A 3 22.75 4.03 3.44
C ILE A 3 22.23 4.90 2.30
N ALA A 4 22.34 4.40 1.07
CA ALA A 4 21.62 4.95 -0.07
C ALA A 4 20.23 4.31 -0.15
N LEU A 5 19.16 5.10 -0.07
CA LEU A 5 17.80 4.63 -0.28
C LEU A 5 17.25 5.19 -1.59
N ASN A 6 16.77 4.31 -2.46
CA ASN A 6 16.10 4.74 -3.69
C ASN A 6 14.71 5.32 -3.38
N ALA A 7 14.60 6.64 -3.41
CA ALA A 7 13.40 7.39 -3.09
C ALA A 7 12.66 7.91 -4.34
N ARG A 8 13.03 7.47 -5.56
CA ARG A 8 12.41 7.88 -6.83
C ARG A 8 10.87 7.76 -6.81
N ILE A 9 10.33 6.78 -6.09
CA ILE A 9 8.88 6.57 -6.01
C ILE A 9 8.12 7.75 -5.39
N LEU A 10 8.81 8.60 -4.60
CA LEU A 10 8.23 9.80 -3.97
C LEU A 10 7.99 10.96 -4.96
N GLN A 11 8.41 10.83 -6.23
CA GLN A 11 8.17 11.85 -7.25
C GLN A 11 6.74 11.82 -7.82
N SER A 12 5.94 10.81 -7.48
CA SER A 12 4.52 10.70 -7.85
C SER A 12 3.65 10.84 -6.60
N PRO A 13 2.32 11.09 -6.74
CA PRO A 13 1.40 11.03 -5.61
C PRO A 13 1.63 9.77 -4.78
N ARG A 14 1.70 9.92 -3.46
CA ARG A 14 2.04 8.81 -2.57
C ARG A 14 0.93 7.77 -2.65
N THR A 15 1.34 6.56 -3.01
CA THR A 15 0.53 5.34 -2.93
C THR A 15 1.28 4.37 -2.01
N GLY A 16 0.82 3.13 -1.81
CA GLY A 16 1.37 2.18 -0.81
C GLY A 16 2.90 2.22 -0.65
N ILE A 17 3.66 1.96 -1.73
CA ILE A 17 5.15 1.97 -1.71
C ILE A 17 5.71 3.38 -1.41
N GLY A 18 5.05 4.44 -1.90
CA GLY A 18 5.43 5.82 -1.58
C GLY A 18 5.25 6.16 -0.10
N HIS A 19 4.17 5.70 0.53
CA HIS A 19 4.02 5.82 1.99
C HIS A 19 5.07 4.99 2.72
N TYR A 20 5.31 3.75 2.29
CA TYR A 20 6.38 2.92 2.87
C TYR A 20 7.73 3.65 2.90
N VAL A 21 8.19 4.15 1.75
CA VAL A 21 9.49 4.84 1.66
C VAL A 21 9.52 6.09 2.55
N ALA A 22 8.45 6.89 2.57
CA ALA A 22 8.40 8.12 3.37
C ALA A 22 8.42 7.82 4.88
N GLU A 23 7.59 6.89 5.34
CA GLU A 23 7.45 6.57 6.76
C GLU A 23 8.67 5.78 7.26
N LEU A 24 9.20 4.84 6.48
CA LEU A 24 10.43 4.12 6.81
C LEU A 24 11.63 5.07 6.87
N ALA A 25 11.80 5.95 5.89
CA ALA A 25 12.90 6.92 5.91
C ALA A 25 12.81 7.83 7.14
N SER A 26 11.61 8.32 7.48
CA SER A 26 11.39 9.13 8.68
C SER A 26 11.76 8.38 9.96
N ALA A 27 11.40 7.10 10.06
CA ALA A 27 11.75 6.27 11.21
C ALA A 27 13.25 5.92 11.27
N LEU A 28 13.89 5.64 10.14
CA LEU A 28 15.31 5.30 10.05
C LEU A 28 16.24 6.46 10.46
N VAL A 29 15.83 7.71 10.24
CA VAL A 29 16.59 8.90 10.71
C VAL A 29 16.74 8.93 12.24
N THR A 30 15.88 8.22 12.97
CA THR A 30 15.98 8.11 14.43
C THR A 30 16.92 7.00 14.91
N GLU A 31 17.40 6.13 14.01
CA GLU A 31 18.31 5.03 14.35
C GLU A 31 19.75 5.55 14.49
N GLN A 32 20.36 5.31 15.66
CA GLN A 32 21.70 5.79 15.96
C GLN A 32 22.76 5.14 15.07
N GLY A 33 23.70 5.95 14.57
CA GLY A 33 24.81 5.48 13.74
C GLY A 33 24.40 5.13 12.30
N LEU A 34 23.20 5.51 11.86
CA LEU A 34 22.71 5.39 10.50
C LEU A 34 22.60 6.78 9.86
N GLU A 35 23.27 6.98 8.73
CA GLU A 35 23.17 8.17 7.90
C GLU A 35 22.44 7.80 6.61
N LEU A 36 21.30 8.44 6.33
CA LEU A 36 20.46 8.12 5.18
C LEU A 36 20.66 9.16 4.07
N SER A 37 20.95 8.69 2.86
CA SER A 37 21.00 9.50 1.64
C SER A 37 19.92 9.04 0.67
N LEU A 38 19.02 9.94 0.29
CA LEU A 38 17.90 9.63 -0.59
C LEU A 38 18.24 9.95 -2.04
N PHE A 39 18.12 8.96 -2.93
CA PHE A 39 18.20 9.19 -4.37
C PHE A 39 16.80 9.41 -4.94
N HIS A 40 16.51 10.61 -5.40
CA HIS A 40 15.19 10.98 -5.91
C HIS A 40 15.05 10.74 -7.42
N GLY A 41 15.99 10.10 -8.11
CA GLY A 41 15.94 9.84 -9.56
C GLY A 41 16.70 10.85 -10.42
N TRP A 42 16.81 12.11 -9.98
CA TRP A 42 17.56 13.17 -10.68
C TRP A 42 18.75 13.74 -9.90
N GLY A 43 18.85 13.38 -8.62
CA GLY A 43 19.87 13.86 -7.70
C GLY A 43 19.66 13.28 -6.31
N TRP A 44 20.59 13.62 -5.42
CA TRP A 44 20.65 13.15 -4.04
C TRP A 44 20.23 14.26 -3.09
N SER A 45 19.51 13.89 -2.04
CA SER A 45 19.18 14.79 -0.94
C SER A 45 19.10 14.01 0.38
N PRO A 46 19.52 14.58 1.51
CA PRO A 46 19.25 13.99 2.83
C PRO A 46 17.79 14.17 3.26
N GLU A 47 17.05 15.08 2.64
CA GLU A 47 15.69 15.45 3.06
C GLU A 47 14.61 14.69 2.28
N LEU A 48 13.56 14.30 3.00
CA LEU A 48 12.32 13.80 2.41
C LEU A 48 11.61 14.95 1.68
N PRO A 49 11.24 14.78 0.40
CA PRO A 49 10.53 15.82 -0.34
C PRO A 49 9.16 16.08 0.31
N ALA A 50 8.91 17.35 0.66
CA ALA A 50 7.69 17.80 1.34
C ALA A 50 6.41 17.59 0.49
N ALA A 51 6.54 17.54 -0.84
CA ALA A 51 5.45 17.27 -1.76
C ALA A 51 5.92 16.34 -2.88
N ALA A 52 4.98 15.68 -3.57
CA ALA A 52 5.29 15.00 -4.82
C ALA A 52 5.92 16.03 -5.78
N MET A 53 7.18 15.79 -6.17
CA MET A 53 7.91 16.72 -7.02
C MET A 53 7.13 16.93 -8.33
N PRO A 54 6.70 18.17 -8.66
CA PRO A 54 5.95 18.42 -9.89
C PRO A 54 6.84 18.08 -11.09
N GLY A 55 6.40 17.15 -11.94
CA GLY A 55 7.05 16.90 -13.23
C GLY A 55 7.22 15.43 -13.63
N TYR A 56 7.06 14.46 -12.73
CA TYR A 56 7.27 13.04 -13.10
C TYR A 56 6.10 12.44 -13.89
N SER A 57 4.88 12.94 -13.67
CA SER A 57 3.67 12.50 -14.37
C SER A 57 3.40 13.26 -15.69
N GLN A 58 4.11 14.36 -15.96
CA GLN A 58 3.95 15.17 -17.17
C GLN A 58 4.95 14.84 -18.29
N VAL A 59 5.62 13.70 -18.22
CA VAL A 59 6.32 13.18 -19.40
C VAL A 59 5.25 12.81 -20.41
N ALA A 60 5.12 13.65 -21.42
CA ALA A 60 4.03 13.60 -22.38
C ALA A 60 3.88 12.17 -22.92
N PRO A 61 2.64 11.60 -22.99
CA PRO A 61 2.40 10.20 -23.33
C PRO A 61 3.12 9.70 -24.59
N TRP A 62 3.42 10.60 -25.55
CA TRP A 62 4.16 10.30 -26.77
C TRP A 62 5.62 9.87 -26.52
N LEU A 63 6.30 10.37 -25.49
CA LEU A 63 7.65 9.94 -25.13
C LEU A 63 7.71 8.46 -24.68
N ARG A 64 6.58 7.90 -24.20
CA ARG A 64 6.47 6.47 -23.84
C ARG A 64 6.30 5.55 -25.05
N GLN A 65 5.96 6.10 -26.21
CA GLN A 65 5.81 5.36 -27.46
C GLN A 65 7.11 5.29 -28.28
N ILE A 66 8.16 6.01 -27.87
CA ILE A 66 9.45 5.98 -28.55
C ILE A 66 10.19 4.68 -28.17
N PRO A 67 10.57 3.83 -29.14
CA PRO A 67 11.41 2.66 -28.88
C PRO A 67 12.72 3.10 -28.21
N GLY A 68 13.06 2.50 -27.06
CA GLY A 68 14.31 2.79 -26.35
C GLY A 68 14.27 3.98 -25.38
N ALA A 69 13.19 4.77 -25.32
CA ALA A 69 13.09 5.87 -24.35
C ALA A 69 13.20 5.42 -22.89
N TYR A 70 12.70 4.22 -22.58
CA TYR A 70 12.86 3.62 -21.26
C TYR A 70 14.32 3.26 -20.95
N GLN A 71 15.05 2.70 -21.91
CA GLN A 71 16.47 2.36 -21.74
C GLN A 71 17.34 3.60 -21.60
N ALA A 72 17.11 4.61 -22.46
CA ALA A 72 17.80 5.90 -22.37
C ALA A 72 17.55 6.60 -21.03
N ARG A 73 16.31 6.55 -20.54
CA ARG A 73 15.96 7.08 -19.22
C ARG A 73 16.67 6.32 -18.09
N ARG A 74 16.66 4.98 -18.11
CA ARG A 74 17.34 4.18 -17.08
C ARG A 74 18.84 4.43 -17.08
N TRP A 75 19.45 4.54 -18.25
CA TRP A 75 20.85 4.91 -18.38
C TRP A 75 21.14 6.30 -17.83
N LEU A 76 20.24 7.27 -18.06
CA LEU A 76 20.37 8.61 -17.49
C LEU A 76 20.20 8.61 -15.98
N GLU A 77 19.23 7.85 -15.46
CA GLU A 77 19.01 7.64 -14.02
C GLU A 77 20.24 6.99 -13.37
N GLN A 78 20.82 5.96 -13.97
CA GLN A 78 22.05 5.33 -13.51
C GLN A 78 23.22 6.33 -13.48
N ARG A 79 23.43 7.07 -14.57
CA ARG A 79 24.48 8.11 -14.59
C ARG A 79 24.29 9.17 -13.51
N ARG A 80 23.05 9.56 -13.21
CA ARG A 80 22.76 10.54 -12.15
C ARG A 80 22.99 9.95 -10.76
N PHE A 81 22.68 8.67 -10.58
CA PHE A 81 22.99 7.93 -9.37
C PHE A 81 24.51 7.95 -9.12
N ASP A 82 25.29 7.54 -10.11
CA ASP A 82 26.76 7.45 -10.03
C ASP A 82 27.43 8.83 -9.83
N GLN A 83 27.05 9.85 -10.62
CA GLN A 83 27.69 11.17 -10.60
C GLN A 83 27.44 11.98 -9.33
N GLY A 84 26.27 11.78 -8.70
CA GLY A 84 25.88 12.52 -7.50
C GLY A 84 26.11 11.75 -6.21
N GLN A 85 26.67 10.55 -6.30
CA GLN A 85 26.79 9.64 -5.18
C GLN A 85 27.65 10.24 -4.06
N PRO A 86 27.17 10.27 -2.80
CA PRO A 86 27.99 10.63 -1.65
C PRO A 86 29.28 9.79 -1.57
N ALA A 87 30.38 10.40 -1.16
CA ALA A 87 31.74 9.84 -1.27
C ALA A 87 31.99 8.52 -0.50
N ALA A 88 31.07 8.08 0.36
CA ALA A 88 31.05 6.70 0.85
C ALA A 88 29.61 6.27 1.16
N ILE A 89 29.13 5.25 0.45
CA ILE A 89 27.89 4.54 0.75
C ILE A 89 28.27 3.12 1.08
N ASP A 90 27.88 2.66 2.27
CA ASP A 90 28.17 1.32 2.75
C ASP A 90 27.19 0.30 2.18
N LEU A 91 25.95 0.72 1.87
CA LEU A 91 24.89 -0.16 1.39
C LEU A 91 23.83 0.60 0.58
N TYR A 92 23.30 -0.07 -0.43
CA TYR A 92 22.16 0.40 -1.21
C TYR A 92 20.87 -0.34 -0.83
N HIS A 93 19.79 0.39 -0.58
CA HIS A 93 18.45 -0.13 -0.40
C HIS A 93 17.54 0.26 -1.57
N GLU A 94 17.09 -0.76 -2.31
CA GLU A 94 16.06 -0.65 -3.33
C GLU A 94 14.67 -1.08 -2.78
N PRO A 95 13.72 -0.16 -2.57
CA PRO A 95 12.38 -0.48 -2.08
C PRO A 95 11.38 -0.82 -3.21
N SER A 96 11.84 -1.08 -4.43
CA SER A 96 11.00 -1.39 -5.60
C SER A 96 11.59 -2.54 -6.43
N LEU A 97 10.90 -2.95 -7.50
CA LEU A 97 11.24 -4.16 -8.26
C LEU A 97 12.47 -4.04 -9.18
N TRP A 98 13.16 -2.89 -9.22
CA TRP A 98 14.21 -2.62 -10.21
C TRP A 98 15.42 -1.87 -9.64
N PRO A 99 16.35 -2.59 -9.00
CA PRO A 99 17.56 -1.97 -8.47
C PRO A 99 18.34 -1.23 -9.55
N LEU A 100 18.97 -0.12 -9.14
CA LEU A 100 20.06 0.48 -9.88
C LEU A 100 21.34 -0.35 -9.67
N GLU A 101 22.27 -0.25 -10.60
CA GLU A 101 23.58 -0.87 -10.46
C GLU A 101 24.35 -0.15 -9.34
N PHE A 102 24.89 -0.92 -8.41
CA PHE A 102 25.65 -0.42 -7.27
C PHE A 102 26.79 -1.39 -6.93
N GLU A 103 28.02 -0.88 -6.85
CA GLU A 103 29.19 -1.64 -6.44
C GLU A 103 29.25 -1.73 -4.91
N GLY A 104 28.49 -2.65 -4.33
CA GLY A 104 28.45 -2.89 -2.88
C GLY A 104 27.27 -3.76 -2.45
N PRO A 105 27.09 -3.99 -1.13
CA PRO A 105 25.97 -4.78 -0.64
C PRO A 105 24.66 -4.07 -0.93
N THR A 106 23.69 -4.82 -1.47
CA THR A 106 22.34 -4.33 -1.77
C THR A 106 21.32 -5.06 -0.92
N VAL A 107 20.39 -4.32 -0.33
CA VAL A 107 19.16 -4.85 0.26
C VAL A 107 17.99 -4.43 -0.63
N MET A 108 17.05 -5.33 -0.86
CA MET A 108 15.87 -5.06 -1.68
C MET A 108 14.61 -5.27 -0.83
N THR A 109 13.60 -4.39 -0.93
CA THR A 109 12.27 -4.69 -0.39
C THR A 109 11.38 -5.22 -1.52
N LEU A 110 10.88 -6.44 -1.33
CA LEU A 110 9.86 -7.06 -2.18
C LEU A 110 8.51 -6.94 -1.48
N HIS A 111 7.71 -5.97 -1.91
CA HIS A 111 6.40 -5.68 -1.33
C HIS A 111 5.35 -6.75 -1.66
N ASP A 112 5.32 -7.21 -2.91
CA ASP A 112 4.36 -8.19 -3.39
C ASP A 112 4.80 -8.84 -4.71
N LEU A 113 4.12 -9.92 -5.11
CA LEU A 113 4.26 -10.57 -6.41
C LEU A 113 3.01 -10.34 -7.30
N THR A 114 2.39 -9.16 -7.22
CA THR A 114 1.16 -8.86 -8.00
C THR A 114 1.37 -9.04 -9.50
N HIS A 115 2.57 -8.77 -10.00
CA HIS A 115 2.93 -8.95 -11.41
C HIS A 115 2.87 -10.43 -11.86
N LEU A 116 3.03 -11.38 -10.94
CA LEU A 116 2.93 -12.82 -11.21
C LEU A 116 1.47 -13.30 -11.18
N HIS A 117 0.72 -12.93 -10.13
CA HIS A 117 -0.64 -13.43 -9.91
C HIS A 117 -1.72 -12.63 -10.67
N TYR A 118 -1.47 -11.35 -10.92
CA TYR A 118 -2.38 -10.41 -11.57
C TYR A 118 -1.64 -9.60 -12.65
N PRO A 119 -1.02 -10.24 -13.65
CA PRO A 119 -0.23 -9.55 -14.68
C PRO A 119 -1.06 -8.53 -15.46
N SER A 120 -2.37 -8.75 -15.60
CA SER A 120 -3.30 -7.82 -16.27
C SER A 120 -3.44 -6.47 -15.56
N THR A 121 -3.02 -6.35 -14.29
CA THR A 121 -3.05 -5.07 -13.56
C THR A 121 -1.78 -4.25 -13.78
N GLN A 122 -0.84 -4.73 -14.59
CA GLN A 122 0.38 -4.02 -14.95
C GLN A 122 0.34 -3.58 -16.43
N PRO A 123 0.80 -2.36 -16.75
CA PRO A 123 1.05 -1.98 -18.14
C PRO A 123 1.98 -3.00 -18.82
N PRO A 124 1.70 -3.49 -20.05
CA PRO A 124 2.46 -4.57 -20.68
C PRO A 124 3.98 -4.29 -20.78
N ALA A 125 4.35 -3.04 -21.09
CA ALA A 125 5.76 -2.63 -21.15
C ALA A 125 6.43 -2.65 -19.77
N ARG A 126 5.68 -2.36 -18.70
CA ARG A 126 6.16 -2.43 -17.32
C ARG A 126 6.34 -3.90 -16.89
N LEU A 127 5.36 -4.74 -17.18
CA LEU A 127 5.40 -6.17 -16.86
C LEU A 127 6.63 -6.85 -17.47
N LYS A 128 6.87 -6.62 -18.77
CA LYS A 128 8.05 -7.15 -19.47
C LYS A 128 9.38 -6.76 -18.81
N GLU A 129 9.46 -5.56 -18.26
CA GLU A 129 10.67 -5.10 -17.58
C GLU A 129 10.82 -5.71 -16.18
N ILE A 130 9.71 -5.95 -15.47
CA ILE A 130 9.72 -6.72 -14.22
C ILE A 130 10.24 -8.14 -14.50
N GLU A 131 9.66 -8.84 -15.46
CA GLU A 131 10.07 -10.20 -15.85
C GLU A 131 11.56 -10.26 -16.24
N ARG A 132 12.06 -9.23 -16.92
CA ARG A 132 13.46 -9.18 -17.36
C ARG A 132 14.47 -8.93 -16.23
N ARG A 133 14.10 -8.15 -15.22
CA ARG A 133 15.06 -7.61 -14.23
C ARG A 133 14.90 -8.16 -12.83
N LEU A 134 13.68 -8.54 -12.44
CA LEU A 134 13.39 -8.87 -11.05
C LEU A 134 14.23 -10.06 -10.57
N GLY A 135 14.32 -11.13 -11.37
CA GLY A 135 15.13 -12.31 -11.01
C GLY A 135 16.58 -11.94 -10.69
N ALA A 136 17.26 -11.23 -11.61
CA ALA A 136 18.64 -10.79 -11.40
C ALA A 136 18.77 -9.84 -10.19
N GLY A 137 17.83 -8.93 -9.99
CA GLY A 137 17.83 -8.01 -8.85
C GLY A 137 17.70 -8.73 -7.50
N VAL A 138 16.79 -9.71 -7.43
CA VAL A 138 16.56 -10.54 -6.24
C VAL A 138 17.77 -11.45 -5.98
N GLU A 139 18.35 -12.05 -7.01
CA GLU A 139 19.57 -12.87 -6.91
C GLU A 139 20.77 -12.05 -6.41
N GLN A 140 20.97 -10.84 -6.93
CA GLN A 140 22.05 -9.93 -6.55
C GLN A 140 21.86 -9.32 -5.15
N ALA A 141 20.61 -9.10 -4.72
CA ALA A 141 20.32 -8.52 -3.41
C ALA A 141 20.80 -9.42 -2.29
N ARG A 142 21.72 -8.95 -1.45
CA ARG A 142 22.31 -9.75 -0.38
C ARG A 142 21.27 -10.24 0.62
N LEU A 143 20.31 -9.38 0.98
CA LEU A 143 19.15 -9.73 1.78
C LEU A 143 17.91 -9.06 1.18
N ILE A 144 16.76 -9.70 1.36
CA ILE A 144 15.47 -9.29 0.84
C ILE A 144 14.54 -9.02 2.02
N LEU A 145 14.08 -7.79 2.14
CA LEU A 145 13.02 -7.39 3.05
C LEU A 145 11.68 -7.72 2.41
N THR A 146 10.74 -8.21 3.22
CA THR A 146 9.35 -8.45 2.82
C THR A 146 8.41 -7.90 3.89
N ASP A 147 7.23 -7.45 3.47
CA ASP A 147 6.29 -6.81 4.40
C ASP A 147 5.56 -7.85 5.28
N SER A 148 5.52 -9.11 4.86
CA SER A 148 4.81 -10.21 5.51
C SER A 148 5.51 -11.55 5.29
N GLN A 149 5.24 -12.51 6.17
CA GLN A 149 5.72 -13.88 6.01
C GLN A 149 5.14 -14.52 4.74
N PHE A 150 3.88 -14.23 4.42
CA PHE A 150 3.25 -14.69 3.18
C PHE A 150 4.08 -14.33 1.94
N ILE A 151 4.55 -13.08 1.81
CA ILE A 151 5.38 -12.69 0.67
C ILE A 151 6.79 -13.29 0.75
N ALA A 152 7.36 -13.47 1.94
CA ALA A 152 8.63 -14.18 2.10
C ALA A 152 8.54 -15.62 1.58
N ASP A 153 7.48 -16.33 1.94
CA ASP A 153 7.26 -17.73 1.54
C ASP A 153 7.02 -17.82 0.02
N GLU A 154 6.14 -16.97 -0.54
CA GLU A 154 5.91 -16.96 -1.99
C GLU A 154 7.18 -16.62 -2.79
N ALA A 155 7.96 -15.63 -2.33
CA ALA A 155 9.20 -15.26 -2.98
C ALA A 155 10.26 -16.35 -2.88
N GLN A 156 10.35 -17.04 -1.74
CA GLN A 156 11.24 -18.19 -1.57
C GLN A 156 10.90 -19.29 -2.57
N ASP A 157 9.62 -19.65 -2.68
CA ASP A 157 9.16 -20.69 -3.59
C ASP A 157 9.34 -20.31 -5.06
N TYR A 158 9.08 -19.05 -5.41
CA TYR A 158 9.18 -18.57 -6.79
C TYR A 158 10.62 -18.39 -7.27
N PHE A 159 11.50 -17.81 -6.45
CA PHE A 159 12.89 -17.54 -6.82
C PHE A 159 13.87 -18.67 -6.45
N GLY A 160 13.44 -19.65 -5.64
CA GLY A 160 14.29 -20.77 -5.22
C GLY A 160 15.47 -20.36 -4.33
N LEU A 161 15.35 -19.23 -3.61
CA LEU A 161 16.41 -18.70 -2.74
C LEU A 161 16.31 -19.28 -1.32
N PRO A 162 17.44 -19.39 -0.59
CA PRO A 162 17.42 -19.92 0.77
C PRO A 162 16.70 -18.97 1.74
N ARG A 163 16.06 -19.55 2.76
CA ARG A 163 15.22 -18.82 3.73
C ARG A 163 15.95 -17.68 4.45
N ASP A 164 17.24 -17.84 4.71
CA ASP A 164 18.07 -16.85 5.41
C ASP A 164 18.33 -15.57 4.58
N ARG A 165 17.97 -15.57 3.29
CA ARG A 165 17.96 -14.37 2.43
C ARG A 165 16.77 -13.46 2.73
N PHE A 166 15.70 -13.97 3.32
CA PHE A 166 14.47 -13.22 3.53
C PHE A 166 14.35 -12.76 4.99
N VAL A 167 14.07 -11.48 5.17
CA VAL A 167 13.79 -10.87 6.48
C VAL A 167 12.42 -10.21 6.43
N VAL A 168 11.50 -10.66 7.28
CA VAL A 168 10.16 -10.07 7.38
C VAL A 168 10.22 -8.81 8.24
N ALA A 169 9.83 -7.67 7.67
CA ALA A 169 9.76 -6.37 8.32
C ALA A 169 8.33 -5.82 8.22
N PRO A 170 7.42 -6.21 9.14
CA PRO A 170 6.04 -5.74 9.13
C PRO A 170 5.97 -4.22 9.17
N LEU A 171 5.07 -3.65 8.36
CA LEU A 171 4.93 -2.20 8.23
C LEU A 171 4.34 -1.57 9.50
N GLY A 172 4.39 -0.24 9.55
CA GLY A 172 3.80 0.56 10.61
C GLY A 172 2.53 1.29 10.18
N VAL A 173 1.86 1.90 11.16
CA VAL A 173 0.80 2.88 10.93
C VAL A 173 1.31 4.29 11.15
N ALA A 174 0.91 5.21 10.27
CA ALA A 174 1.25 6.61 10.41
C ALA A 174 0.40 7.30 11.50
N PRO A 175 0.94 8.27 12.26
CA PRO A 175 0.23 8.91 13.38
C PRO A 175 -1.11 9.57 13.03
N ARG A 176 -1.32 9.96 11.76
CA ARG A 176 -2.58 10.56 11.28
C ARG A 176 -3.80 9.62 11.39
N PHE A 177 -3.56 8.31 11.44
CA PHE A 177 -4.59 7.30 11.63
C PHE A 177 -4.71 6.98 13.12
N HIS A 178 -5.76 7.53 13.73
CA HIS A 178 -6.10 7.35 15.13
C HIS A 178 -7.62 7.52 15.30
N PRO A 179 -8.21 7.04 16.40
CA PRO A 179 -9.62 7.29 16.68
C PRO A 179 -9.90 8.78 16.80
N ARG A 180 -11.01 9.23 16.22
CA ARG A 180 -11.47 10.63 16.25
C ARG A 180 -12.88 10.72 16.82
N GLY A 181 -13.15 11.78 17.57
CA GLY A 181 -14.49 12.06 18.08
C GLY A 181 -15.45 12.51 16.98
N HIS A 182 -16.76 12.41 17.24
CA HIS A 182 -17.81 12.81 16.29
C HIS A 182 -17.66 14.28 15.85
N ALA A 183 -17.40 15.18 16.81
CA ALA A 183 -17.23 16.62 16.56
C ALA A 183 -16.00 16.95 15.70
N GLU A 184 -14.93 16.16 15.79
CA GLU A 184 -13.71 16.35 14.96
C GLU A 184 -13.97 15.97 13.51
N LEU A 185 -14.84 14.99 13.27
CA LEU A 185 -15.15 14.45 11.95
C LEU A 185 -16.28 15.23 11.24
N GLU A 186 -17.20 15.83 12.00
CA GLU A 186 -18.43 16.43 11.47
C GLU A 186 -18.19 17.37 10.28
N HIS A 187 -17.26 18.33 10.41
CA HIS A 187 -16.97 19.28 9.33
C HIS A 187 -16.36 18.59 8.09
N SER A 188 -15.40 17.68 8.31
CA SER A 188 -14.70 16.96 7.22
C SER A 188 -15.60 15.97 6.48
N LEU A 189 -16.63 15.44 7.14
CA LEU A 189 -17.58 14.50 6.54
C LEU A 189 -18.77 15.22 5.91
N ALA A 190 -19.18 16.38 6.46
CA ALA A 190 -20.28 17.18 5.93
C ALA A 190 -20.02 17.69 4.50
N VAL A 191 -18.77 18.00 4.13
CA VAL A 191 -18.43 18.38 2.74
C VAL A 191 -18.72 17.25 1.73
N HIS A 192 -18.77 16.01 2.21
CA HIS A 192 -19.17 14.86 1.43
C HIS A 192 -20.64 14.46 1.69
N GLY A 193 -21.40 15.18 2.52
CA GLY A 193 -22.76 14.80 2.90
C GLY A 193 -22.82 13.51 3.72
N LEU A 194 -21.80 13.26 4.53
CA LEU A 194 -21.64 12.06 5.34
C LEU A 194 -21.78 12.38 6.83
N GLN A 195 -22.15 11.36 7.61
CA GLN A 195 -22.11 11.39 9.07
C GLN A 195 -21.11 10.34 9.56
N PRO A 196 -20.43 10.57 10.70
CA PRO A 196 -19.60 9.54 11.33
C PRO A 196 -20.38 8.23 11.50
N GLN A 197 -19.73 7.13 11.15
CA GLN A 197 -20.26 5.77 11.13
C GLN A 197 -21.47 5.58 10.21
N GLY A 198 -21.77 6.53 9.33
CA GLY A 198 -22.92 6.52 8.41
C GLY A 198 -22.57 6.08 6.99
N TYR A 199 -21.54 5.26 6.79
CA TYR A 199 -21.13 4.75 5.48
C TYR A 199 -20.16 3.59 5.60
N PHE A 200 -20.03 2.80 4.52
CA PHE A 200 -18.94 1.84 4.34
C PHE A 200 -17.87 2.43 3.44
N LEU A 201 -16.62 1.97 3.61
CA LEU A 201 -15.48 2.52 2.88
C LEU A 201 -14.65 1.42 2.21
N CYS A 202 -14.33 1.61 0.94
CA CYS A 202 -13.27 0.90 0.22
C CYS A 202 -12.12 1.89 -0.06
N VAL A 203 -10.87 1.51 0.25
CA VAL A 203 -9.68 2.34 -0.02
C VAL A 203 -8.72 1.60 -0.94
N GLY A 204 -8.28 2.26 -2.01
CA GLY A 204 -7.22 1.78 -2.90
C GLY A 204 -7.48 2.04 -4.38
N THR A 205 -6.45 1.83 -5.19
CA THR A 205 -6.56 1.91 -6.66
C THR A 205 -7.60 0.92 -7.17
N LEU A 206 -8.44 1.35 -8.12
CA LEU A 206 -9.45 0.50 -8.75
C LEU A 206 -8.76 -0.56 -9.64
N GLU A 207 -8.48 -1.72 -9.07
CA GLU A 207 -7.82 -2.85 -9.74
C GLU A 207 -8.62 -4.14 -9.50
N PRO A 208 -8.68 -5.06 -10.47
CA PRO A 208 -9.38 -6.35 -10.33
C PRO A 208 -9.06 -7.11 -9.03
N ARG A 209 -7.80 -7.09 -8.58
CA ARG A 209 -7.36 -7.76 -7.35
C ARG A 209 -8.00 -7.20 -6.08
N LYS A 210 -8.49 -5.95 -6.08
CA LYS A 210 -9.22 -5.37 -4.94
C LYS A 210 -10.64 -5.90 -4.82
N ASN A 211 -11.12 -6.61 -5.84
CA ASN A 211 -12.40 -7.30 -5.87
C ASN A 211 -13.59 -6.40 -5.51
N LEU A 212 -13.57 -5.17 -6.01
CA LEU A 212 -14.64 -4.21 -5.80
C LEU A 212 -16.00 -4.76 -6.26
N SER A 213 -16.03 -5.63 -7.27
CA SER A 213 -17.24 -6.33 -7.71
C SER A 213 -17.96 -7.04 -6.56
N GLN A 214 -17.24 -7.76 -5.68
CA GLN A 214 -17.85 -8.44 -4.54
C GLN A 214 -18.42 -7.44 -3.54
N ALA A 215 -17.68 -6.36 -3.24
CA ALA A 215 -18.18 -5.30 -2.35
C ALA A 215 -19.44 -4.63 -2.88
N LEU A 216 -19.48 -4.31 -4.18
CA LEU A 216 -20.62 -3.69 -4.85
C LEU A 216 -21.85 -4.59 -4.82
N GLN A 217 -21.69 -5.88 -5.17
CA GLN A 217 -22.79 -6.85 -5.17
C GLN A 217 -23.32 -7.10 -3.76
N ALA A 218 -22.44 -7.17 -2.76
CA ALA A 218 -22.85 -7.36 -1.37
C ALA A 218 -23.59 -6.13 -0.82
N HIS A 219 -23.14 -4.92 -1.18
CA HIS A 219 -23.83 -3.68 -0.82
C HIS A 219 -25.19 -3.58 -1.50
N GLU A 220 -25.29 -3.95 -2.78
CA GLU A 220 -26.56 -3.94 -3.55
C GLU A 220 -27.64 -4.81 -2.91
N GLN A 221 -27.26 -5.91 -2.25
CA GLN A 221 -28.16 -6.80 -1.52
C GLN A 221 -28.68 -6.23 -0.19
N LEU A 222 -28.15 -5.09 0.29
CA LEU A 222 -28.70 -4.44 1.47
C LEU A 222 -30.10 -3.85 1.18
N PRO A 223 -31.04 -3.87 2.15
CA PRO A 223 -32.32 -3.18 2.04
C PRO A 223 -32.15 -1.72 1.58
N PRO A 224 -33.04 -1.17 0.72
CA PRO A 224 -32.91 0.19 0.19
C PRO A 224 -32.73 1.27 1.27
N ALA A 225 -33.46 1.18 2.38
CA ALA A 225 -33.33 2.11 3.50
C ALA A 225 -31.94 2.06 4.14
N LEU A 226 -31.32 0.87 4.24
CA LEU A 226 -29.96 0.71 4.75
C LEU A 226 -28.92 1.20 3.75
N ARG A 227 -29.11 0.97 2.44
CA ARG A 227 -28.22 1.53 1.40
C ARG A 227 -28.22 3.06 1.37
N GLN A 228 -29.37 3.68 1.66
CA GLN A 228 -29.47 5.14 1.79
C GLN A 228 -28.76 5.66 3.05
N ARG A 229 -28.90 4.95 4.18
CA ARG A 229 -28.28 5.33 5.45
C ARG A 229 -26.77 5.03 5.51
N TYR A 230 -26.32 3.97 4.83
CA TYR A 230 -24.94 3.49 4.78
C TYR A 230 -24.49 3.33 3.31
N PRO A 231 -24.29 4.44 2.57
CA PRO A 231 -23.73 4.37 1.23
C PRO A 231 -22.33 3.73 1.26
N LEU A 232 -21.92 3.13 0.14
CA LEU A 232 -20.56 2.61 -0.04
C LEU A 232 -19.70 3.65 -0.73
N LEU A 233 -18.64 4.09 -0.07
CA LEU A 233 -17.68 5.04 -0.61
C LEU A 233 -16.43 4.33 -1.11
N ILE A 234 -15.91 4.78 -2.24
CA ILE A 234 -14.68 4.28 -2.84
C ILE A 234 -13.71 5.44 -2.94
N VAL A 235 -12.57 5.32 -2.27
CA VAL A 235 -11.48 6.32 -2.27
C VAL A 235 -10.25 5.70 -2.91
N GLY A 236 -9.72 6.35 -3.94
CA GLY A 236 -8.55 5.88 -4.67
C GLY A 236 -8.54 6.30 -6.13
N MET A 237 -7.38 6.14 -6.76
CA MET A 237 -7.22 6.46 -8.18
C MET A 237 -7.86 5.39 -9.06
N ALA A 238 -8.35 5.79 -10.23
CA ALA A 238 -8.61 4.83 -11.31
C ALA A 238 -7.30 4.11 -11.66
N GLY A 239 -7.37 2.78 -11.82
CA GLY A 239 -6.24 1.98 -12.28
C GLY A 239 -5.81 2.31 -13.72
N TRP A 240 -4.88 1.52 -14.24
CA TRP A 240 -4.27 1.74 -15.56
C TRP A 240 -5.27 1.62 -16.73
N GLU A 241 -6.37 0.89 -16.56
CA GLU A 241 -7.49 0.87 -17.50
C GLU A 241 -8.42 2.06 -17.26
N GLN A 242 -7.97 3.26 -17.64
CA GLN A 242 -8.73 4.52 -17.51
C GLN A 242 -9.99 4.58 -18.40
N GLY A 243 -10.44 3.48 -19.02
CA GLY A 243 -11.42 3.52 -20.09
C GLY A 243 -12.77 2.83 -19.82
N GLN A 244 -12.82 1.82 -18.95
CA GLN A 244 -14.04 1.04 -18.75
C GLN A 244 -14.15 0.62 -17.29
N PHE A 245 -14.85 1.43 -16.48
CA PHE A 245 -15.42 0.89 -15.26
C PHE A 245 -16.25 -0.34 -15.64
N SER A 246 -16.12 -1.43 -14.88
CA SER A 246 -16.97 -2.60 -15.11
C SER A 246 -18.45 -2.18 -15.08
N ASP A 247 -19.28 -2.85 -15.87
CA ASP A 247 -20.73 -2.58 -15.90
C ASP A 247 -21.33 -2.59 -14.48
N THR A 248 -20.81 -3.44 -13.60
CA THR A 248 -21.17 -3.50 -12.18
C THR A 248 -20.92 -2.16 -11.48
N LEU A 249 -19.74 -1.56 -11.65
CA LEU A 249 -19.41 -0.27 -11.05
C LEU A 249 -20.23 0.86 -11.66
N GLN A 250 -20.46 0.86 -12.97
CA GLN A 250 -21.30 1.88 -13.61
C GLN A 250 -22.74 1.84 -13.08
N LYS A 251 -23.35 0.65 -13.00
CA LYS A 251 -24.69 0.45 -12.43
C LYS A 251 -24.74 0.87 -10.96
N ALA A 252 -23.74 0.49 -10.17
CA ALA A 252 -23.67 0.86 -8.77
C ALA A 252 -23.57 2.38 -8.57
N LEU A 253 -22.75 3.08 -9.35
CA LEU A 253 -22.65 4.54 -9.31
C LEU A 253 -23.97 5.21 -9.72
N ALA A 254 -24.64 4.70 -10.76
CA ALA A 254 -25.94 5.21 -11.20
C ALA A 254 -27.06 5.01 -10.17
N SER A 255 -26.90 4.11 -9.20
CA SER A 255 -27.88 3.89 -8.13
C SER A 255 -27.97 5.03 -7.12
N GLY A 256 -26.94 5.90 -7.04
CA GLY A 256 -26.84 6.95 -6.02
C GLY A 256 -26.42 6.47 -4.62
N HIS A 257 -26.31 5.15 -4.39
CA HIS A 257 -25.90 4.57 -3.11
C HIS A 257 -24.42 4.19 -3.04
N VAL A 258 -23.69 4.30 -4.16
CA VAL A 258 -22.24 4.10 -4.25
C VAL A 258 -21.60 5.36 -4.80
N ARG A 259 -20.50 5.80 -4.20
CA ARG A 259 -19.82 7.05 -4.59
C ARG A 259 -18.32 6.85 -4.73
N LEU A 260 -17.79 7.23 -5.88
CA LEU A 260 -16.34 7.29 -6.12
C LEU A 260 -15.86 8.71 -5.80
N LEU A 261 -14.96 8.84 -4.80
CA LEU A 261 -14.39 10.13 -4.39
C LEU A 261 -13.07 10.45 -5.09
N GLY A 262 -12.47 9.48 -5.78
CA GLY A 262 -11.19 9.65 -6.45
C GLY A 262 -10.00 9.75 -5.48
N TYR A 263 -8.94 10.44 -5.91
CA TYR A 263 -7.77 10.70 -5.06
C TYR A 263 -8.07 11.84 -4.08
N LEU A 264 -7.78 11.63 -2.80
CA LEU A 264 -7.92 12.62 -1.74
C LEU A 264 -6.59 12.79 -1.01
N PRO A 265 -6.32 13.96 -0.39
CA PRO A 265 -5.17 14.16 0.49
C PRO A 265 -5.17 13.18 1.68
N ASP A 266 -3.99 12.76 2.12
CA ASP A 266 -3.78 11.77 3.19
C ASP A 266 -4.62 12.04 4.46
N GLU A 267 -4.71 13.31 4.87
CA GLU A 267 -5.48 13.70 6.07
C GLU A 267 -6.98 13.50 5.89
N GLN A 268 -7.51 13.77 4.69
CA GLN A 268 -8.92 13.51 4.39
C GLN A 268 -9.20 12.01 4.32
N VAL A 269 -8.26 11.22 3.78
CA VAL A 269 -8.36 9.75 3.81
C VAL A 269 -8.41 9.25 5.26
N ALA A 270 -7.54 9.77 6.14
CA ALA A 270 -7.55 9.39 7.56
C ALA A 270 -8.87 9.75 8.26
N GLN A 271 -9.45 10.91 7.96
CA GLN A 271 -10.77 11.32 8.47
C GLN A 271 -11.90 10.42 7.96
N LEU A 272 -11.89 10.06 6.67
CA LEU A 272 -12.86 9.13 6.09
C LEU A 272 -12.72 7.72 6.67
N VAL A 273 -11.49 7.28 6.89
CA VAL A 273 -11.22 5.97 7.51
C VAL A 273 -11.76 5.95 8.94
N ALA A 274 -11.43 6.95 9.76
CA ALA A 274 -11.88 7.05 11.15
C ALA A 274 -13.41 7.27 11.28
N GLY A 275 -14.04 7.84 10.26
CA GLY A 275 -15.48 8.08 10.22
C GLY A 275 -16.30 6.96 9.60
N ALA A 276 -15.70 5.89 9.05
CA ALA A 276 -16.45 4.82 8.41
C ALA A 276 -17.10 3.88 9.44
N ARG A 277 -18.24 3.27 9.08
CA ARG A 277 -18.82 2.17 9.86
C ARG A 277 -17.93 0.94 9.80
N ALA A 278 -17.38 0.64 8.62
CA ALA A 278 -16.36 -0.37 8.45
C ALA A 278 -15.60 -0.13 7.14
N LEU A 279 -14.33 -0.56 7.13
CA LEU A 279 -13.59 -0.75 5.90
C LEU A 279 -13.98 -2.09 5.27
N ILE A 280 -14.45 -2.05 4.03
CA ILE A 280 -14.73 -3.22 3.21
C ILE A 280 -13.54 -3.44 2.28
N PHE A 281 -12.76 -4.49 2.53
CA PHE A 281 -11.50 -4.73 1.85
C PHE A 281 -11.39 -6.20 1.39
N PRO A 282 -12.24 -6.64 0.44
CA PRO A 282 -12.32 -8.04 0.00
C PRO A 282 -11.22 -8.39 -1.02
N SER A 283 -10.02 -7.80 -0.89
CA SER A 283 -8.90 -8.00 -1.81
C SER A 283 -8.55 -9.48 -1.97
N LEU A 284 -8.22 -9.91 -3.20
CA LEU A 284 -7.78 -11.26 -3.49
C LEU A 284 -6.30 -11.46 -3.19
N TYR A 285 -5.52 -10.38 -3.25
CA TYR A 285 -4.07 -10.40 -3.08
C TYR A 285 -3.51 -9.05 -2.64
N GLU A 286 -2.74 -9.10 -1.56
CA GLU A 286 -2.02 -7.99 -0.95
C GLU A 286 -0.76 -8.50 -0.27
N GLY A 287 0.35 -7.78 -0.44
CA GLY A 287 1.59 -8.08 0.27
C GLY A 287 1.61 -7.67 1.74
N PHE A 288 0.77 -6.70 2.13
CA PHE A 288 0.58 -6.31 3.52
C PHE A 288 -0.86 -5.85 3.79
N GLY A 289 -1.32 -4.83 3.06
CA GLY A 289 -2.65 -4.23 3.27
C GLY A 289 -2.65 -3.07 4.27
N LEU A 290 -1.84 -2.04 4.01
CA LEU A 290 -1.81 -0.81 4.82
C LEU A 290 -3.21 -0.25 5.15
N PRO A 291 -4.19 -0.18 4.22
CA PRO A 291 -5.53 0.32 4.55
C PRO A 291 -6.23 -0.44 5.69
N VAL A 292 -5.98 -1.74 5.82
CA VAL A 292 -6.54 -2.57 6.90
C VAL A 292 -5.95 -2.15 8.24
N LEU A 293 -4.62 -1.99 8.30
CA LEU A 293 -3.93 -1.53 9.50
C LEU A 293 -4.35 -0.09 9.87
N GLU A 294 -4.45 0.80 8.88
CA GLU A 294 -4.87 2.19 9.05
C GLU A 294 -6.30 2.28 9.58
N ALA A 295 -7.23 1.46 9.08
CA ALA A 295 -8.59 1.39 9.58
C ALA A 295 -8.67 0.89 11.02
N MET A 296 -7.97 -0.20 11.34
CA MET A 296 -7.93 -0.71 12.71
C MET A 296 -7.32 0.31 13.69
N ALA A 297 -6.24 0.99 13.31
CA ALA A 297 -5.64 2.05 14.13
C ALA A 297 -6.57 3.25 14.32
N SER A 298 -7.45 3.51 13.36
CA SER A 298 -8.46 4.57 13.43
C SER A 298 -9.70 4.16 14.25
N GLY A 299 -9.74 2.92 14.75
CA GLY A 299 -10.89 2.38 15.46
C GLY A 299 -12.06 1.98 14.55
N THR A 300 -11.77 1.70 13.27
CA THR A 300 -12.76 1.30 12.27
C THR A 300 -12.66 -0.21 12.05
N PRO A 301 -13.74 -0.97 12.30
CA PRO A 301 -13.78 -2.39 11.99
C PRO A 301 -13.46 -2.69 10.52
N VAL A 302 -12.82 -3.83 10.28
CA VAL A 302 -12.41 -4.25 8.94
C VAL A 302 -13.11 -5.55 8.55
N VAL A 303 -13.59 -5.60 7.30
CA VAL A 303 -14.05 -6.82 6.64
C VAL A 303 -13.07 -7.16 5.54
N VAL A 304 -12.39 -8.29 5.68
CA VAL A 304 -11.25 -8.69 4.83
C VAL A 304 -11.44 -10.11 4.33
N THR A 305 -10.76 -10.47 3.24
CA THR A 305 -10.67 -11.89 2.86
C THR A 305 -9.64 -12.62 3.71
N ARG A 306 -9.79 -13.94 3.88
CA ARG A 306 -8.76 -14.79 4.52
C ARG A 306 -7.68 -15.21 3.51
N ARG A 307 -7.10 -14.24 2.79
CA ARG A 307 -6.11 -14.46 1.71
C ARG A 307 -4.87 -13.61 1.93
N SER A 308 -3.77 -14.04 1.30
CA SER A 308 -2.47 -13.36 1.32
C SER A 308 -2.03 -12.94 2.73
N ALA A 309 -1.44 -11.75 2.88
CA ALA A 309 -1.01 -11.20 4.17
C ALA A 309 -2.17 -10.77 5.10
N MET A 310 -3.45 -10.86 4.70
CA MET A 310 -4.56 -10.34 5.51
C MET A 310 -4.68 -11.01 6.90
N PRO A 311 -4.47 -12.33 7.07
CA PRO A 311 -4.45 -12.96 8.38
C PRO A 311 -3.32 -12.47 9.29
N GLU A 312 -2.16 -12.11 8.72
CA GLU A 312 -1.03 -11.56 9.48
C GLU A 312 -1.32 -10.15 10.00
N VAL A 313 -1.93 -9.31 9.15
CA VAL A 313 -2.24 -7.91 9.50
C VAL A 313 -3.48 -7.80 10.36
N ALA A 314 -4.62 -8.35 9.94
CA ALA A 314 -5.89 -8.21 10.67
C ALA A 314 -6.00 -9.13 11.90
N GLY A 315 -5.24 -10.22 11.96
CA GLY A 315 -5.25 -11.15 13.10
C GLY A 315 -6.66 -11.61 13.50
N MET A 316 -6.97 -11.62 14.78
CA MET A 316 -8.33 -11.97 15.24
C MET A 316 -9.34 -10.81 15.11
N ALA A 317 -8.89 -9.60 14.77
CA ALA A 317 -9.75 -8.43 14.65
C ALA A 317 -10.49 -8.36 13.30
N GLY A 318 -10.03 -9.12 12.30
CA GLY A 318 -10.66 -9.19 10.98
C GLY A 318 -12.02 -9.89 11.01
N ASN A 319 -13.03 -9.26 10.40
CA ASN A 319 -14.24 -9.96 9.99
C ASN A 319 -13.95 -10.65 8.65
N TYR A 320 -13.67 -11.95 8.68
CA TYR A 320 -13.22 -12.69 7.51
C TYR A 320 -14.38 -13.15 6.62
N VAL A 321 -14.25 -12.92 5.32
CA VAL A 321 -15.14 -13.44 4.27
C VAL A 321 -14.34 -14.19 3.21
N GLU A 322 -14.98 -15.08 2.46
CA GLU A 322 -14.31 -15.79 1.37
C GLU A 322 -14.44 -15.02 0.05
N PRO A 323 -13.42 -15.10 -0.85
CA PRO A 323 -13.56 -14.61 -2.21
C PRO A 323 -14.77 -15.23 -2.92
N GLY A 324 -15.61 -14.41 -3.52
CA GLY A 324 -16.84 -14.83 -4.20
C GLY A 324 -18.05 -15.02 -3.26
N ASP A 325 -17.86 -14.98 -1.94
CA ASP A 325 -18.95 -15.04 -0.97
C ASP A 325 -19.62 -13.67 -0.78
N VAL A 326 -20.45 -13.30 -1.76
CA VAL A 326 -21.23 -12.07 -1.73
C VAL A 326 -22.21 -12.05 -0.56
N HIS A 327 -22.83 -13.20 -0.26
CA HIS A 327 -23.83 -13.32 0.79
C HIS A 327 -23.22 -13.20 2.19
N GLY A 328 -22.07 -13.83 2.43
CA GLY A 328 -21.33 -13.70 3.68
C GLY A 328 -20.81 -12.28 3.90
N LEU A 329 -20.36 -11.60 2.83
CA LEU A 329 -20.01 -10.18 2.91
C LEU A 329 -21.22 -9.31 3.28
N ASN A 330 -22.36 -9.51 2.61
CA ASN A 330 -23.60 -8.80 2.94
C ASN A 330 -24.04 -9.05 4.40
N SER A 331 -24.03 -10.31 4.85
CA SER A 331 -24.40 -10.70 6.21
C SER A 331 -23.48 -10.06 7.25
N THR A 332 -22.19 -9.97 6.95
CA THR A 332 -21.21 -9.29 7.81
C THR A 332 -21.48 -7.79 7.87
N MET A 333 -21.79 -7.15 6.73
CA MET A 333 -22.18 -5.74 6.69
C MET A 333 -23.44 -5.46 7.50
N LEU A 334 -24.47 -6.32 7.41
CA LEU A 334 -25.69 -6.23 8.20
C LEU A 334 -25.41 -6.37 9.70
N ARG A 335 -24.62 -7.36 10.10
CA ARG A 335 -24.24 -7.53 11.51
C ARG A 335 -23.50 -6.30 12.04
N LEU A 336 -22.59 -5.74 11.25
CA LEU A 336 -21.91 -4.50 11.62
C LEU A 336 -22.87 -3.30 11.69
N ILE A 337 -24.04 -3.31 11.05
CA ILE A 337 -25.05 -2.25 11.20
C ILE A 337 -25.90 -2.49 12.46
N ASP A 338 -26.40 -3.71 12.66
CA ASP A 338 -27.47 -4.01 13.62
C ASP A 338 -26.96 -4.41 15.01
N ASP A 339 -25.74 -4.96 15.12
CA ASP A 339 -25.15 -5.47 16.35
C ASP A 339 -24.05 -4.52 16.86
N GLU A 340 -24.48 -3.49 17.60
CA GLU A 340 -23.57 -2.49 18.18
C GLU A 340 -22.55 -3.09 19.16
N PRO A 341 -22.91 -4.04 20.06
CA PRO A 341 -21.91 -4.74 20.88
C PRO A 341 -20.83 -5.45 20.05
N HIS A 342 -21.20 -6.14 18.96
CA HIS A 342 -20.24 -6.75 18.05
C HIS A 342 -19.36 -5.71 17.37
N TRP A 343 -19.93 -4.59 16.91
CA TRP A 343 -19.16 -3.51 16.31
C TRP A 343 -18.11 -2.94 17.26
N GLN A 344 -18.48 -2.68 18.53
CA GLN A 344 -17.55 -2.21 19.56
C GLN A 344 -16.44 -3.23 19.84
N ALA A 345 -16.78 -4.52 19.94
CA ALA A 345 -15.80 -5.58 20.11
C ALA A 345 -14.80 -5.65 18.93
N CYS A 346 -15.28 -5.52 17.69
CA CYS A 346 -14.41 -5.45 16.51
C CYS A 346 -13.50 -4.21 16.54
N ARG A 347 -14.03 -3.06 16.96
CA ARG A 347 -13.25 -1.82 17.10
C ARG A 347 -12.13 -1.98 18.13
N GLU A 348 -12.43 -2.53 19.31
CA GLU A 348 -11.43 -2.74 20.37
C GLU A 348 -10.37 -3.75 19.93
N ALA A 349 -10.77 -4.87 19.33
CA ALA A 349 -9.85 -5.85 18.78
C ALA A 349 -8.94 -5.24 17.70
N GLY A 350 -9.50 -4.40 16.83
CA GLY A 350 -8.75 -3.68 15.80
C GLY A 350 -7.67 -2.77 16.40
N LEU A 351 -8.03 -1.95 17.39
CA LEU A 351 -7.08 -1.05 18.07
C LEU A 351 -5.94 -1.83 18.74
N GLN A 352 -6.27 -2.93 19.43
CA GLN A 352 -5.27 -3.81 20.06
C GLN A 352 -4.33 -4.44 19.03
N GLN A 353 -4.89 -4.94 17.92
CA GLN A 353 -4.11 -5.53 16.83
C GLN A 353 -3.20 -4.49 16.17
N ALA A 354 -3.72 -3.31 15.84
CA ALA A 354 -2.95 -2.23 15.22
C ALA A 354 -1.79 -1.74 16.09
N GLY A 355 -1.96 -1.72 17.42
CA GLY A 355 -0.91 -1.35 18.38
C GLY A 355 0.34 -2.24 18.36
N ARG A 356 0.28 -3.40 17.68
CA ARG A 356 1.42 -4.30 17.49
C ARG A 356 2.36 -3.88 16.35
N PHE A 357 1.93 -2.93 15.52
CA PHE A 357 2.64 -2.50 14.32
C PHE A 357 3.17 -1.07 14.50
N SER A 358 4.43 -0.84 14.15
CA SER A 358 5.00 0.51 14.18
C SER A 358 6.13 0.68 13.18
N TRP A 359 6.25 1.87 12.62
CA TRP A 359 7.35 2.23 11.72
C TRP A 359 8.69 2.18 12.43
N ARG A 360 8.72 2.45 13.74
CA ARG A 360 9.90 2.26 14.58
C ARG A 360 10.38 0.81 14.58
N HIS A 361 9.46 -0.15 14.79
CA HIS A 361 9.82 -1.57 14.77
C HIS A 361 10.29 -2.02 13.37
N CYS A 362 9.59 -1.59 12.32
CA CYS A 362 10.00 -1.80 10.93
C CYS A 362 11.42 -1.28 10.68
N ALA A 363 11.70 -0.03 11.06
CA ALA A 363 13.02 0.59 10.91
C ALA A 363 14.11 -0.14 11.69
N GLN A 364 13.84 -0.65 12.89
CA GLN A 364 14.79 -1.44 13.67
C GLN A 364 15.14 -2.77 13.00
N ILE A 365 14.15 -3.46 12.42
CA ILE A 365 14.38 -4.69 11.63
C ILE A 365 15.23 -4.35 10.41
N THR A 366 14.86 -3.30 9.68
CA THR A 366 15.56 -2.82 8.49
C THR A 366 17.01 -2.43 8.80
N ALA A 367 17.26 -1.67 9.87
CA ALA A 367 18.60 -1.26 10.28
C ALA A 367 19.48 -2.43 10.75
N ARG A 368 18.89 -3.48 11.35
CA ARG A 368 19.59 -4.73 11.65
C ARG A 368 19.95 -5.49 10.37
N THR A 369 19.04 -5.52 9.41
CA THR A 369 19.25 -6.14 8.09
C THR A 369 20.39 -5.45 7.33
N TYR A 370 20.46 -4.12 7.37
CA TYR A 370 21.58 -3.39 6.77
C TYR A 370 22.92 -3.79 7.40
N ARG A 371 23.00 -3.88 8.73
CA ARG A 371 24.22 -4.30 9.43
C ARG A 371 24.65 -5.71 9.04
N GLN A 372 23.70 -6.64 8.94
CA GLN A 372 23.96 -8.01 8.50
C GLN A 372 24.47 -8.05 7.05
N ALA A 373 23.88 -7.24 6.16
CA ALA A 373 24.29 -7.17 4.76
C ALA A 373 25.69 -6.53 4.57
N ILE A 374 26.06 -5.55 5.41
CA ILE A 374 27.40 -4.93 5.36
C ILE A 374 28.47 -5.85 5.95
N GLY A 375 28.14 -6.59 7.03
CA GLY A 375 29.12 -7.29 7.84
C GLY A 375 29.48 -8.71 7.40
N GLY A 376 28.72 -9.32 6.50
CA GLY A 376 29.14 -10.57 5.85
C GLY A 376 29.90 -10.30 4.56
#